data_AF-A0A2D6G4A9-F1
#
_entry.id   AF-A0A2D6G4A9-F1
#
_cell.length_a   1.000
_cell.length_b   1.000
_cell.length_c   1.000
_cell.angle_alpha   90.00
_cell.angle_beta   90.00
_cell.angle_gamma   90.00
#
_symmetry.space_group_name_H-M   'P 1'
#
loop_
_entity.id
_entity.type
_entity.pdbx_description
1 polymer ?
#
loop_
_entity_poly.entity_id
_entity_poly.type
_entity_poly.pdbx_seq_one_letter_code
_entity_poly.pdbx_strand_id
1 'polypeptide(L)'
;MKPVTVKTSALIACALILTASLVTDALAQRAGIRAQGRDVNRDKQTKDKQRTGAASLVDARQEMRKLIRNISSVSRRANKNFVVVTLGGLELIEKTDAVDATRKSPATTYMRTIDGIIVRGLNMHPPEGGKRETRTDKKVRAELIRMADLAKRRGLRIWVADFAATPNMISESINLNRAKGYVPFTVANSEYRFDTIPKFPKRPYRENAKNVTGLKLAQNYLFLTDSSGYDSREEFVLALNGTNFDAVVVDVFHRGRTPFQRRHVQGMKFKKLGARRLVLAYMNVGQADSSRYYWKPGWREGSPGFIGSPVLGEPDNHYVQYWNPAWKKIIAGDTKSYTYGIIAQKYDGVVIDGVDSYLFFEGDAR
;
A
#
# COMPACT_ATOMS: atom_id res chain seq x y z
N MET A 1 -54.27 -13.97 -55.32
CA MET A 1 -55.07 -13.67 -54.11
C MET A 1 -54.12 -13.23 -53.01
N LYS A 2 -54.34 -12.04 -52.44
CA LYS A 2 -53.70 -11.55 -51.19
C LYS A 2 -54.23 -12.36 -49.99
N PRO A 3 -53.48 -12.46 -48.88
CA PRO A 3 -53.79 -11.61 -47.72
C PRO A 3 -52.52 -11.08 -46.99
N VAL A 4 -52.45 -9.80 -46.61
CA VAL A 4 -52.96 -9.10 -45.39
C VAL A 4 -51.96 -9.11 -44.21
N THR A 5 -51.62 -7.87 -43.86
CA THR A 5 -50.77 -7.28 -42.83
C THR A 5 -51.19 -7.60 -41.39
N VAL A 6 -50.22 -7.71 -40.47
CA VAL A 6 -50.30 -7.07 -39.13
C VAL A 6 -48.91 -6.54 -38.74
N LYS A 7 -48.83 -5.23 -38.51
CA LYS A 7 -47.73 -4.54 -37.82
C LYS A 7 -48.03 -4.57 -36.32
N THR A 8 -46.99 -4.70 -35.49
CA THR A 8 -47.04 -4.18 -34.11
C THR A 8 -45.66 -3.68 -33.72
N SER A 9 -45.51 -2.36 -33.78
CA SER A 9 -44.40 -1.61 -33.19
C SER A 9 -44.82 -1.25 -31.76
N ALA A 10 -44.00 -1.59 -30.77
CA ALA A 10 -44.12 -1.02 -29.43
C ALA A 10 -42.94 -0.08 -29.19
N LEU A 11 -43.18 1.22 -29.36
CA LEU A 11 -42.37 2.27 -28.76
C LEU A 11 -42.65 2.27 -27.25
N ILE A 12 -41.62 2.15 -26.43
CA ILE A 12 -41.67 2.58 -25.03
C ILE A 12 -40.78 3.81 -24.92
N ALA A 13 -41.43 4.97 -24.84
CA ALA A 13 -40.81 6.23 -24.48
C ALA A 13 -40.64 6.27 -22.97
N CYS A 14 -39.40 6.24 -22.48
CA CYS A 14 -39.08 6.61 -21.10
C CYS A 14 -38.95 8.13 -21.02
N ALA A 15 -39.99 8.78 -20.49
CA ALA A 15 -39.93 10.17 -20.06
C ALA A 15 -39.08 10.26 -18.78
N LEU A 16 -38.01 11.05 -18.83
CA LEU A 16 -37.26 11.51 -17.69
C LEU A 16 -38.09 12.57 -16.95
N ILE A 17 -38.61 12.23 -15.78
CA ILE A 17 -39.07 13.21 -14.79
C ILE A 17 -37.91 13.42 -13.81
N LEU A 18 -37.36 14.64 -13.84
CA LEU A 18 -36.44 15.16 -12.83
C LEU A 18 -37.24 15.39 -11.53
N THR A 19 -37.01 14.60 -10.49
CA THR A 19 -37.41 14.97 -9.13
C THR A 19 -36.17 15.26 -8.30
N ALA A 20 -36.03 16.53 -7.92
CA ALA A 20 -35.12 16.98 -6.89
C ALA A 20 -35.62 16.45 -5.54
N SER A 21 -34.86 15.54 -4.92
CA SER A 21 -35.12 15.15 -3.54
C SER A 21 -34.46 16.15 -2.60
N LEU A 22 -35.27 17.11 -2.15
CA LEU A 22 -35.08 17.80 -0.87
C LEU A 22 -35.19 16.75 0.24
N VAL A 23 -34.11 16.51 0.98
CA VAL A 23 -34.20 15.75 2.23
C VAL A 23 -34.69 16.71 3.30
N THR A 24 -35.93 16.51 3.71
CA THR A 24 -36.53 17.07 4.91
C THR A 24 -35.98 16.35 6.14
N ASP A 25 -35.62 17.12 7.17
CA ASP A 25 -35.25 16.62 8.49
C ASP A 25 -36.42 15.83 9.11
N ALA A 26 -36.30 14.51 9.16
CA ALA A 26 -37.16 13.67 9.96
C ALA A 26 -36.57 13.52 11.37
N LEU A 27 -37.12 14.28 12.33
CA LEU A 27 -36.91 14.10 13.76
C LEU A 27 -37.32 12.68 14.19
N ALA A 28 -36.34 11.79 14.34
CA ALA A 28 -36.54 10.52 15.03
C ALA A 28 -36.61 10.77 16.54
N GLN A 29 -37.83 10.76 17.11
CA GLN A 29 -38.05 10.64 18.55
C GLN A 29 -37.54 9.27 19.02
N ARG A 30 -36.31 9.22 19.56
CA ARG A 30 -35.89 8.15 20.47
C ARG A 30 -36.23 8.57 21.89
N ALA A 31 -37.15 7.87 22.53
CA ALA A 31 -37.51 8.06 23.93
C ALA A 31 -36.26 7.89 24.82
N GLY A 32 -35.87 8.96 25.53
CA GLY A 32 -34.79 8.96 26.51
C GLY A 32 -35.24 8.35 27.83
N ILE A 33 -34.44 7.43 28.38
CA ILE A 33 -34.64 6.88 29.73
C ILE A 33 -34.19 7.93 30.74
N ARG A 34 -35.14 8.49 31.50
CA ARG A 34 -34.87 9.42 32.60
C ARG A 34 -34.69 8.64 33.91
N ALA A 35 -33.55 8.81 34.56
CA ALA A 35 -33.32 8.33 35.93
C ALA A 35 -33.08 9.55 36.84
N GLN A 36 -33.85 9.67 37.93
CA GLN A 36 -33.71 10.73 38.96
C GLN A 36 -33.61 12.16 38.39
N GLY A 37 -34.45 12.48 37.39
CA GLY A 37 -34.57 13.84 36.86
C GLY A 37 -33.41 14.33 35.98
N ARG A 38 -32.43 13.49 35.65
CA ARG A 38 -31.37 13.81 34.68
C ARG A 38 -31.40 12.86 33.49
N ASP A 39 -31.12 13.43 32.31
CA ASP A 39 -31.13 12.72 31.03
C ASP A 39 -29.78 12.02 30.84
N VAL A 40 -29.73 10.73 31.20
CA VAL A 40 -28.49 9.94 31.33
C VAL A 40 -27.70 9.85 30.00
N ASN A 41 -28.40 10.00 28.88
CA ASN A 41 -27.81 9.95 27.54
C ASN A 41 -27.14 11.27 27.14
N ARG A 42 -27.67 12.41 27.64
CA ARG A 42 -27.07 13.72 27.43
C ARG A 42 -25.75 13.82 28.18
N ASP A 43 -25.71 13.44 29.46
CA ASP A 43 -24.49 13.54 30.29
C ASP A 43 -23.36 12.62 29.81
N LYS A 44 -23.66 11.47 29.19
CA LYS A 44 -22.65 10.64 28.47
C LYS A 44 -22.15 11.32 27.21
N GLN A 45 -23.04 11.88 26.38
CA GLN A 45 -22.64 12.63 25.18
C GLN A 45 -21.86 13.90 25.49
N THR A 46 -22.15 14.60 26.58
CA THR A 46 -21.39 15.78 27.03
C THR A 46 -20.02 15.39 27.58
N LYS A 47 -19.91 14.25 28.29
CA LYS A 47 -18.63 13.72 28.77
C LYS A 47 -17.76 13.14 27.62
N ASP A 48 -18.36 12.52 26.61
CA ASP A 48 -17.64 12.07 25.41
C ASP A 48 -17.23 13.24 24.49
N LYS A 49 -18.05 14.29 24.40
CA LYS A 49 -17.68 15.56 23.73
C LYS A 49 -16.63 16.37 24.50
N GLN A 50 -16.62 16.31 25.84
CA GLN A 50 -15.57 16.96 26.65
C GLN A 50 -14.25 16.16 26.68
N ARG A 51 -14.29 14.81 26.56
CA ARG A 51 -13.07 13.99 26.39
C ARG A 51 -12.42 14.12 25.03
N THR A 52 -13.17 14.54 24.01
CA THR A 52 -12.65 14.82 22.66
C THR A 52 -12.06 16.24 22.52
N GLY A 53 -12.12 17.07 23.57
CA GLY A 53 -11.67 18.47 23.54
C GLY A 53 -10.24 18.76 24.03
N ALA A 54 -9.46 17.78 24.47
CA ALA A 54 -8.10 18.04 25.00
C ALA A 54 -7.12 16.85 24.91
N ALA A 55 -7.28 15.98 23.91
CA ALA A 55 -6.19 15.09 23.48
C ALA A 55 -5.52 15.76 22.28
N SER A 56 -4.19 15.88 22.25
CA SER A 56 -3.53 16.33 21.02
C SER A 56 -3.97 15.39 19.89
N LEU A 57 -4.70 15.92 18.92
CA LEU A 57 -5.11 15.16 17.74
C LEU A 57 -3.80 14.69 17.09
N VAL A 58 -3.55 13.37 17.12
CA VAL A 58 -2.28 12.83 16.64
C VAL A 58 -2.19 13.13 15.15
N ASP A 59 -1.14 13.83 14.73
CA ASP A 59 -0.83 14.04 13.31
C ASP A 59 -0.34 12.69 12.73
N ALA A 60 -1.30 11.91 12.26
CA ALA A 60 -1.10 10.57 11.73
C ALA A 60 -0.06 10.55 10.59
N ARG A 61 -0.11 11.53 9.68
CA ARG A 61 0.86 11.68 8.59
C ARG A 61 2.26 11.91 9.12
N GLN A 62 2.42 12.82 10.08
CA GLN A 62 3.72 13.13 10.66
C GLN A 62 4.28 11.97 11.47
N GLU A 63 3.45 11.22 12.18
CA GLU A 63 3.88 10.01 12.89
C GLU A 63 4.33 8.90 11.94
N MET A 64 3.68 8.74 10.77
CA MET A 64 4.10 7.78 9.74
C MET A 64 5.47 8.19 9.17
N ARG A 65 5.66 9.48 8.86
CA ARG A 65 6.98 10.01 8.46
C ARG A 65 8.04 9.73 9.53
N LYS A 66 7.74 9.93 10.83
CA LYS A 66 8.68 9.65 11.93
C LYS A 66 9.03 8.16 12.03
N LEU A 67 8.06 7.26 11.89
CA LEU A 67 8.28 5.82 11.91
C LEU A 67 9.22 5.38 10.78
N ILE A 68 8.94 5.79 9.54
CA ILE A 68 9.78 5.46 8.39
C ILE A 68 11.19 6.05 8.54
N ARG A 69 11.32 7.28 9.05
CA ARG A 69 12.62 7.88 9.37
C ARG A 69 13.40 7.04 10.39
N ASN A 70 12.73 6.51 11.40
CA ASN A 70 13.36 5.63 12.40
C ASN A 70 13.84 4.32 11.75
N ILE A 71 12.98 3.66 10.97
CA ILE A 71 13.33 2.42 10.23
C ILE A 71 14.56 2.66 9.33
N SER A 72 14.57 3.77 8.59
CA SER A 72 15.69 4.16 7.72
C SER A 72 16.97 4.40 8.51
N SER A 73 16.89 5.13 9.63
CA SER A 73 18.03 5.39 10.51
C SER A 73 18.64 4.10 11.09
N VAL A 74 17.80 3.21 11.64
CA VAL A 74 18.21 1.91 12.19
C VAL A 74 18.87 1.06 11.11
N SER A 75 18.22 0.96 9.94
CA SER A 75 18.72 0.13 8.84
C SER A 75 20.05 0.63 8.28
N ARG A 76 20.17 1.96 8.08
CA ARG A 76 21.38 2.57 7.53
C ARG A 76 22.55 2.62 8.51
N ARG A 77 22.28 2.56 9.82
CA ARG A 77 23.32 2.37 10.83
C ARG A 77 24.00 1.01 10.69
N ALA A 78 23.24 -0.03 10.37
CA ALA A 78 23.77 -1.39 10.17
C ALA A 78 24.34 -1.59 8.76
N ASN A 79 23.77 -0.96 7.74
CA ASN A 79 24.25 -1.00 6.35
C ASN A 79 23.99 0.35 5.68
N LYS A 80 25.04 1.16 5.45
CA LYS A 80 24.92 2.51 4.85
C LYS A 80 24.20 2.53 3.50
N ASN A 81 24.24 1.41 2.76
CA ASN A 81 23.63 1.25 1.44
C ASN A 81 22.24 0.57 1.49
N PHE A 82 21.67 0.37 2.68
CA PHE A 82 20.36 -0.27 2.82
C PHE A 82 19.28 0.56 2.14
N VAL A 83 18.59 -0.07 1.20
CA VAL A 83 17.54 0.57 0.39
C VAL A 83 16.24 0.66 1.21
N VAL A 84 15.58 1.82 1.18
CA VAL A 84 14.28 2.04 1.82
C VAL A 84 13.30 2.57 0.79
N VAL A 85 12.26 1.80 0.50
CA VAL A 85 11.19 2.16 -0.45
C VAL A 85 9.87 2.10 0.28
N THR A 86 8.94 2.99 -0.02
CA THR A 86 7.55 2.87 0.48
C THR A 86 6.64 2.31 -0.60
N LEU A 87 5.64 1.52 -0.21
CA LEU A 87 4.49 1.18 -1.01
C LEU A 87 3.35 2.11 -0.59
N GLY A 88 2.86 2.92 -1.53
CA GLY A 88 1.92 4.00 -1.23
C GLY A 88 2.58 5.20 -0.52
N GLY A 89 1.75 6.02 0.12
CA GLY A 89 2.14 7.20 0.89
C GLY A 89 2.70 8.33 0.04
N LEU A 90 2.29 8.44 -1.23
CA LEU A 90 2.81 9.45 -2.15
C LEU A 90 2.51 10.86 -1.65
N GLU A 91 1.37 11.05 -1.00
CA GLU A 91 0.89 12.27 -0.38
C GLU A 91 1.78 12.70 0.80
N LEU A 92 2.53 11.78 1.42
CA LEU A 92 3.42 12.11 2.54
C LEU A 92 4.67 12.89 2.11
N ILE A 93 4.93 13.01 0.80
CA ILE A 93 6.03 13.85 0.30
C ILE A 93 5.75 15.36 0.45
N GLU A 94 4.51 15.74 0.74
CA GLU A 94 4.08 17.10 1.02
C GLU A 94 3.53 17.19 2.44
N LYS A 95 3.58 18.39 3.01
CA LYS A 95 2.95 18.77 4.26
C LYS A 95 1.92 19.85 3.96
N THR A 96 0.73 19.67 4.47
CA THR A 96 -0.32 20.68 4.47
C THR A 96 -0.08 21.65 5.62
N ASP A 97 -0.25 22.95 5.36
CA ASP A 97 -0.20 23.96 6.42
C ASP A 97 -1.37 23.76 7.41
N ALA A 98 -1.11 23.98 8.70
CA ALA A 98 -2.09 23.71 9.75
C ALA A 98 -3.22 24.75 9.80
N VAL A 99 -3.00 25.94 9.22
CA VAL A 99 -3.95 27.05 9.19
C VAL A 99 -4.62 27.17 7.82
N ASP A 100 -3.86 26.96 6.74
CA ASP A 100 -4.35 27.07 5.36
C ASP A 100 -4.14 25.76 4.59
N ALA A 101 -5.18 24.93 4.52
CA ALA A 101 -5.12 23.62 3.86
C ALA A 101 -4.81 23.68 2.34
N THR A 102 -4.87 24.87 1.72
CA THR A 102 -4.47 25.06 0.32
C THR A 102 -2.95 25.15 0.14
N ARG A 103 -2.22 25.49 1.22
CA ARG A 103 -0.76 25.60 1.19
C ARG A 103 -0.13 24.25 1.46
N LYS A 104 0.66 23.81 0.48
CA LYS A 104 1.46 22.58 0.58
C LYS A 104 2.95 22.93 0.51
N SER A 105 3.74 22.28 1.36
CA SER A 105 5.21 22.41 1.36
C SER A 105 5.88 21.03 1.22
N PRO A 106 7.01 20.91 0.52
CA PRO A 106 7.69 19.62 0.40
C PRO A 106 8.21 19.10 1.76
N ALA A 107 7.91 17.84 2.09
CA ALA A 107 8.41 17.11 3.25
C ALA A 107 9.87 16.66 3.05
N THR A 108 10.79 17.61 2.81
CA THR A 108 12.18 17.35 2.38
C THR A 108 12.93 16.39 3.30
N THR A 109 12.81 16.53 4.62
CA THR A 109 13.45 15.61 5.57
C THR A 109 12.96 14.18 5.41
N TYR A 110 11.67 13.97 5.15
CA TYR A 110 11.12 12.64 4.92
C TYR A 110 11.61 12.05 3.59
N MET A 111 11.52 12.83 2.50
CA MET A 111 12.01 12.39 1.19
C MET A 111 13.50 11.99 1.22
N ARG A 112 14.34 12.68 2.00
CA ARG A 112 15.76 12.31 2.14
C ARG A 112 16.01 10.98 2.88
N THR A 113 15.00 10.40 3.54
CA THR A 113 15.16 9.14 4.28
C THR A 113 14.78 7.89 3.49
N ILE A 114 14.14 8.07 2.33
CA ILE A 114 13.74 6.97 1.44
C ILE A 114 14.46 7.11 0.10
N ASP A 115 14.62 6.01 -0.61
CA ASP A 115 15.27 5.95 -1.94
C ASP A 115 14.24 5.90 -3.08
N GLY A 116 13.00 5.47 -2.77
CA GLY A 116 11.94 5.39 -3.76
C GLY A 116 10.54 5.20 -3.18
N ILE A 117 9.55 5.28 -4.06
CA ILE A 117 8.13 5.08 -3.78
C ILE A 117 7.56 4.17 -4.87
N ILE A 118 6.83 3.13 -4.48
CA ILE A 118 5.98 2.33 -5.35
C ILE A 118 4.57 2.91 -5.28
N VAL A 119 4.09 3.45 -6.39
CA VAL A 119 2.73 3.99 -6.52
C VAL A 119 1.82 2.89 -7.06
N ARG A 120 0.78 2.54 -6.31
CA ARG A 120 -0.25 1.59 -6.79
C ARG A 120 -1.28 2.33 -7.63
N GLY A 121 -1.72 1.69 -8.71
CA GLY A 121 -2.83 2.18 -9.53
C GLY A 121 -2.64 3.59 -10.08
N LEU A 122 -1.41 3.96 -10.45
CA LEU A 122 -1.13 5.29 -11.00
C LEU A 122 -1.88 5.52 -12.31
N ASN A 123 -1.89 4.51 -13.19
CA ASN A 123 -2.53 4.56 -14.49
C ASN A 123 -3.77 3.66 -14.54
N MET A 124 -3.70 2.50 -13.88
CA MET A 124 -4.77 1.50 -13.92
C MET A 124 -4.96 0.81 -12.57
N HIS A 125 -6.22 0.67 -12.16
CA HIS A 125 -6.64 0.02 -10.93
C HIS A 125 -7.62 -1.13 -11.24
N PRO A 126 -7.81 -2.09 -10.33
CA PRO A 126 -8.82 -3.13 -10.50
C PRO A 126 -10.23 -2.52 -10.53
N PRO A 127 -11.22 -3.20 -11.12
CA PRO A 127 -12.62 -2.80 -11.03
C PRO A 127 -13.06 -2.60 -9.57
N GLU A 128 -13.66 -1.45 -9.28
CA GLU A 128 -14.08 -1.06 -7.91
C GLU A 128 -15.54 -0.58 -7.91
N GLY A 129 -16.24 -0.80 -6.78
CA GLY A 129 -17.61 -0.29 -6.58
C GLY A 129 -18.63 -0.76 -7.63
N GLY A 130 -18.48 -1.98 -8.14
CA GLY A 130 -19.34 -2.55 -9.19
C GLY A 130 -19.12 -1.97 -10.60
N LYS A 131 -18.16 -1.07 -10.78
CA LYS A 131 -17.83 -0.48 -12.08
C LYS A 131 -16.74 -1.28 -12.77
N ARG A 132 -16.80 -1.36 -14.10
CA ARG A 132 -15.79 -2.01 -14.96
C ARG A 132 -14.63 -1.09 -15.36
N GLU A 133 -14.68 0.18 -14.95
CA GLU A 133 -13.60 1.13 -15.24
C GLU A 133 -12.32 0.68 -14.52
N THR A 134 -11.23 0.68 -15.26
CA THR A 134 -9.91 0.26 -14.77
C THR A 134 -8.86 1.36 -14.96
N ARG A 135 -9.18 2.45 -15.66
CA ARG A 135 -8.32 3.62 -15.77
C ARG A 135 -8.53 4.53 -14.58
N THR A 136 -7.42 4.91 -13.96
CA THR A 136 -7.43 5.92 -12.90
C THR A 136 -8.00 7.23 -13.43
N ASP A 137 -8.94 7.82 -12.70
CA ASP A 137 -9.58 9.09 -13.05
C ASP A 137 -8.56 10.15 -13.46
N LYS A 138 -8.89 10.94 -14.48
CA LYS A 138 -7.96 11.89 -15.09
C LYS A 138 -7.42 12.92 -14.08
N LYS A 139 -8.26 13.42 -13.16
CA LYS A 139 -7.84 14.41 -12.15
C LYS A 139 -6.98 13.75 -11.07
N VAL A 140 -7.41 12.58 -10.58
CA VAL A 140 -6.64 11.79 -9.61
C VAL A 140 -5.25 11.46 -10.17
N ARG A 141 -5.20 10.92 -11.39
CA ARG A 141 -3.96 10.59 -12.07
C ARG A 141 -3.05 11.80 -12.28
N ALA A 142 -3.61 12.96 -12.63
CA ALA A 142 -2.82 14.18 -12.79
C ALA A 142 -2.15 14.61 -11.47
N GLU A 143 -2.86 14.51 -10.34
CA GLU A 143 -2.31 14.84 -9.02
C GLU A 143 -1.25 13.82 -8.57
N LEU A 144 -1.49 12.52 -8.78
CA LEU A 144 -0.49 11.47 -8.51
C LEU A 144 0.78 11.70 -9.36
N ILE A 145 0.64 12.03 -10.64
CA ILE A 145 1.78 12.37 -11.50
C ILE A 145 2.53 13.61 -10.99
N ARG A 146 1.82 14.66 -10.58
CA ARG A 146 2.42 15.89 -10.03
C ARG A 146 3.31 15.57 -8.82
N MET A 147 2.79 14.77 -7.89
CA MET A 147 3.52 14.35 -6.69
C MET A 147 4.68 13.43 -7.02
N ALA A 148 4.49 12.43 -7.88
CA ALA A 148 5.55 11.53 -8.32
C ALA A 148 6.69 12.29 -9.05
N ASP A 149 6.35 13.27 -9.89
CA ASP A 149 7.32 14.13 -10.56
C ASP A 149 8.07 15.02 -9.55
N LEU A 150 7.40 15.54 -8.51
CA LEU A 150 8.05 16.27 -7.41
C LEU A 150 9.05 15.38 -6.66
N ALA A 151 8.63 14.18 -6.24
CA ALA A 151 9.48 13.20 -5.57
C ALA A 151 10.70 12.81 -6.43
N LYS A 152 10.47 12.56 -7.72
CA LYS A 152 11.53 12.23 -8.69
C LYS A 152 12.55 13.36 -8.84
N ARG A 153 12.11 14.62 -8.94
CA ARG A 153 13.01 15.79 -8.99
C ARG A 153 13.85 15.94 -7.71
N ARG A 154 13.40 15.38 -6.59
CA ARG A 154 14.15 15.30 -5.32
C ARG A 154 15.03 14.06 -5.20
N GLY A 155 15.14 13.26 -6.26
CA GLY A 155 16.07 12.14 -6.36
C GLY A 155 15.47 10.77 -6.04
N LEU A 156 14.16 10.69 -5.75
CA LEU A 156 13.49 9.42 -5.48
C LEU A 156 13.25 8.62 -6.77
N ARG A 157 13.37 7.30 -6.66
CA ARG A 157 12.95 6.37 -7.72
C ARG A 157 11.45 6.16 -7.61
N ILE A 158 10.74 6.41 -8.71
CA ILE A 158 9.31 6.14 -8.81
C ILE A 158 9.13 4.81 -9.52
N TRP A 159 8.60 3.85 -8.78
CA TRP A 159 8.15 2.55 -9.27
C TRP A 159 6.62 2.55 -9.27
N VAL A 160 6.01 1.77 -10.14
CA VAL A 160 4.55 1.77 -10.33
C VAL A 160 4.05 0.35 -10.42
N ALA A 161 3.07 0.01 -9.59
CA ALA A 161 2.34 -1.25 -9.65
C ALA A 161 0.91 -0.97 -10.13
N ASP A 162 0.67 -1.15 -11.42
CA ASP A 162 -0.66 -0.98 -12.03
C ASP A 162 -1.39 -2.33 -12.13
N PHE A 163 -2.71 -2.31 -12.01
CA PHE A 163 -3.53 -3.46 -12.40
C PHE A 163 -3.56 -3.60 -13.93
N ALA A 164 -3.25 -4.78 -14.46
CA ALA A 164 -3.37 -5.08 -15.88
C ALA A 164 -3.58 -6.58 -16.12
N ALA A 165 -4.76 -6.94 -16.63
CA ALA A 165 -5.14 -8.33 -16.86
C ALA A 165 -4.82 -8.84 -18.28
N THR A 166 -4.52 -7.95 -19.23
CA THR A 166 -4.30 -8.32 -20.65
C THR A 166 -2.97 -7.79 -21.19
N PRO A 167 -2.38 -8.43 -22.22
CA PRO A 167 -1.15 -7.94 -22.85
C PRO A 167 -1.24 -6.48 -23.34
N ASN A 168 -2.41 -6.03 -23.80
CA ASN A 168 -2.64 -4.66 -24.23
C ASN A 168 -2.57 -3.68 -23.05
N MET A 169 -3.24 -3.99 -21.93
CA MET A 169 -3.16 -3.17 -20.71
C MET A 169 -1.73 -3.12 -20.17
N ILE A 170 -1.02 -4.26 -20.16
CA ILE A 170 0.37 -4.34 -19.71
C ILE A 170 1.26 -3.44 -20.59
N SER A 171 1.13 -3.55 -21.91
CA SER A 171 1.89 -2.73 -22.86
C SER A 171 1.59 -1.25 -22.70
N GLU A 172 0.33 -0.89 -22.48
CA GLU A 172 -0.08 0.48 -22.23
C GLU A 172 0.51 1.04 -20.92
N SER A 173 0.37 0.33 -19.79
CA SER A 173 0.97 0.74 -18.51
C SER A 173 2.49 0.92 -18.64
N ILE A 174 3.19 -0.01 -19.30
CA ILE A 174 4.63 0.12 -19.58
C ILE A 174 4.94 1.40 -20.36
N ASN A 175 4.18 1.69 -21.42
CA ASN A 175 4.39 2.86 -22.26
C ASN A 175 4.13 4.18 -21.52
N LEU A 176 3.05 4.26 -20.74
CA LEU A 176 2.71 5.44 -19.92
C LEU A 176 3.80 5.73 -18.87
N ASN A 177 4.27 4.70 -18.18
CA ASN A 177 5.32 4.82 -17.16
C ASN A 177 6.68 5.14 -17.80
N ARG A 178 7.01 4.55 -18.95
CA ARG A 178 8.22 4.87 -19.72
C ARG A 178 8.27 6.34 -20.11
N ALA A 179 7.16 6.91 -20.58
CA ALA A 179 7.08 8.33 -20.96
C ALA A 179 7.38 9.27 -19.79
N LYS A 180 7.10 8.84 -18.55
CA LYS A 180 7.43 9.56 -17.31
C LYS A 180 8.79 9.19 -16.73
N GLY A 181 9.48 8.19 -17.28
CA GLY A 181 10.73 7.65 -16.72
C GLY A 181 10.52 6.96 -15.35
N TYR A 182 9.32 6.43 -15.11
CA TYR A 182 8.99 5.58 -13.98
C TYR A 182 9.31 4.12 -14.32
N VAL A 183 9.47 3.28 -13.30
CA VAL A 183 9.71 1.84 -13.50
C VAL A 183 8.38 1.09 -13.36
N PRO A 184 7.86 0.49 -14.44
CA PRO A 184 6.58 -0.21 -14.39
C PRO A 184 6.70 -1.64 -13.86
N PHE A 185 5.67 -2.08 -13.17
CA PHE A 185 5.30 -3.46 -12.90
C PHE A 185 3.78 -3.56 -12.95
N THR A 186 3.26 -4.72 -13.35
CA THR A 186 1.82 -4.94 -13.49
C THR A 186 1.38 -6.20 -12.77
N VAL A 187 0.19 -6.15 -12.20
CA VAL A 187 -0.46 -7.28 -11.52
C VAL A 187 -1.81 -7.56 -12.16
N ALA A 188 -2.09 -8.83 -12.47
CA ALA A 188 -3.35 -9.24 -13.07
C ALA A 188 -4.42 -9.60 -12.03
N ASN A 189 -4.01 -9.86 -10.79
CA ASN A 189 -4.92 -10.15 -9.69
C ASN A 189 -5.60 -8.86 -9.20
N SER A 190 -6.93 -8.86 -9.14
CA SER A 190 -7.73 -7.69 -8.74
C SER A 190 -7.64 -7.35 -7.25
N GLU A 191 -7.20 -8.29 -6.41
CA GLU A 191 -6.95 -8.08 -4.98
C GLU A 191 -5.53 -7.57 -4.72
N TYR A 192 -4.78 -7.17 -5.76
CA TYR A 192 -3.36 -6.82 -5.68
C TYR A 192 -2.49 -7.93 -5.06
N ARG A 193 -2.91 -9.19 -5.16
CA ARG A 193 -2.08 -10.32 -4.74
C ARG A 193 -0.91 -10.50 -5.71
N PHE A 194 0.31 -10.49 -5.16
CA PHE A 194 1.55 -10.66 -5.90
C PHE A 194 2.04 -12.11 -5.77
N ASP A 195 1.36 -13.04 -6.45
CA ASP A 195 1.51 -14.49 -6.33
C ASP A 195 2.17 -15.18 -7.54
N THR A 196 2.43 -14.42 -8.61
CA THR A 196 2.85 -14.99 -9.89
C THR A 196 3.98 -14.20 -10.54
N ILE A 197 4.92 -14.93 -11.15
CA ILE A 197 5.92 -14.34 -12.04
C ILE A 197 5.22 -14.03 -13.38
N PRO A 198 5.23 -12.77 -13.87
CA PRO A 198 4.55 -12.43 -15.11
C PRO A 198 5.05 -13.22 -16.31
N LYS A 199 4.12 -13.76 -17.10
CA LYS A 199 4.43 -14.46 -18.36
C LYS A 199 4.52 -13.51 -19.57
N PHE A 200 3.99 -12.31 -19.43
CA PHE A 200 4.03 -11.25 -20.44
C PHE A 200 4.51 -9.93 -19.83
N PRO A 201 5.41 -9.18 -20.49
CA PRO A 201 6.20 -9.62 -21.66
C PRO A 201 7.06 -10.85 -21.31
N LYS A 202 7.43 -11.66 -22.34
CA LYS A 202 8.22 -12.89 -22.14
C LYS A 202 9.54 -12.65 -21.39
N ARG A 203 10.06 -11.43 -21.51
CA ARG A 203 11.28 -10.93 -20.88
C ARG A 203 10.94 -9.67 -20.08
N PRO A 204 11.53 -9.45 -18.89
CA PRO A 204 11.32 -8.22 -18.13
C PRO A 204 11.52 -6.96 -18.99
N TYR A 205 10.72 -5.93 -18.74
CA TYR A 205 10.92 -4.61 -19.33
C TYR A 205 12.36 -4.12 -19.07
N ARG A 206 13.08 -3.64 -20.10
CA ARG A 206 14.50 -3.22 -19.96
C ARG A 206 15.40 -4.25 -19.24
N GLU A 207 15.20 -5.53 -19.53
CA GLU A 207 16.08 -6.59 -19.04
C GLU A 207 17.55 -6.26 -19.37
N ASN A 208 18.44 -6.44 -18.40
CA ASN A 208 19.85 -6.16 -18.57
C ASN A 208 20.73 -7.12 -17.75
N ALA A 209 21.94 -7.34 -18.23
CA ALA A 209 22.95 -8.21 -17.61
C ALA A 209 23.87 -7.47 -16.62
N LYS A 210 23.57 -6.21 -16.27
CA LYS A 210 24.44 -5.42 -15.37
C LYS A 210 24.18 -5.82 -13.92
N ASN A 211 25.23 -5.72 -13.10
CA ASN A 211 25.10 -5.82 -11.65
C ASN A 211 24.34 -4.61 -11.10
N VAL A 212 23.33 -4.87 -10.26
CA VAL A 212 22.50 -3.85 -9.64
C VAL A 212 22.84 -3.77 -8.16
N THR A 213 23.61 -2.76 -7.78
CA THR A 213 24.11 -2.55 -6.41
C THR A 213 23.35 -1.48 -5.64
N GLY A 214 22.36 -0.83 -6.27
CA GLY A 214 21.51 0.18 -5.63
C GLY A 214 20.31 0.55 -6.48
N LEU A 215 19.28 1.13 -5.85
CA LEU A 215 17.96 1.34 -6.46
C LEU A 215 17.98 2.20 -7.73
N LYS A 216 18.95 3.12 -7.86
CA LYS A 216 19.11 3.97 -9.05
C LYS A 216 19.46 3.18 -10.31
N LEU A 217 20.11 2.03 -10.17
CA LEU A 217 20.51 1.17 -11.29
C LEU A 217 19.38 0.23 -11.74
N ALA A 218 18.36 0.01 -10.90
CA ALA A 218 17.25 -0.87 -11.23
C ALA A 218 16.32 -0.24 -12.28
N GLN A 219 16.14 -0.95 -13.39
CA GLN A 219 15.32 -0.56 -14.54
C GLN A 219 14.02 -1.35 -14.67
N ASN A 220 13.89 -2.42 -13.88
CA ASN A 220 12.69 -3.23 -13.70
C ASN A 220 12.71 -3.90 -12.33
N TYR A 221 11.58 -4.43 -11.90
CA TYR A 221 11.49 -5.19 -10.67
C TYR A 221 10.37 -6.22 -10.76
N LEU A 222 10.45 -7.22 -9.90
CA LEU A 222 9.39 -8.18 -9.66
C LEU A 222 8.84 -7.93 -8.25
N PHE A 223 7.53 -7.81 -8.13
CA PHE A 223 6.85 -7.85 -6.84
C PHE A 223 6.24 -9.25 -6.69
N LEU A 224 6.70 -10.04 -5.72
CA LEU A 224 6.26 -11.41 -5.48
C LEU A 224 6.33 -11.71 -3.97
N THR A 225 5.27 -11.36 -3.24
CA THR A 225 5.19 -11.56 -1.78
C THR A 225 4.45 -12.82 -1.38
N ASP A 226 3.59 -13.35 -2.24
CA ASP A 226 2.94 -14.63 -1.99
C ASP A 226 3.79 -15.77 -2.59
N SER A 227 4.29 -16.62 -1.69
CA SER A 227 5.09 -17.81 -2.03
C SER A 227 4.37 -19.12 -1.76
N SER A 228 3.04 -19.08 -1.56
CA SER A 228 2.19 -20.26 -1.35
C SER A 228 2.29 -21.28 -2.47
N GLY A 229 2.43 -20.82 -3.72
CA GLY A 229 2.57 -21.66 -4.92
C GLY A 229 3.89 -22.43 -5.06
N TYR A 230 4.81 -22.34 -4.09
CA TYR A 230 6.10 -23.06 -4.11
C TYR A 230 6.22 -23.93 -2.87
N ASP A 231 6.65 -25.18 -3.01
CA ASP A 231 6.67 -26.20 -1.95
C ASP A 231 7.70 -25.94 -0.88
N SER A 232 8.80 -25.28 -1.26
CA SER A 232 9.90 -24.98 -0.36
C SER A 232 10.48 -23.59 -0.59
N ARG A 233 11.25 -23.13 0.39
CA ARG A 233 12.06 -21.90 0.27
C ARG A 233 13.08 -22.05 -0.85
N GLU A 234 13.64 -23.24 -1.01
CA GLU A 234 14.61 -23.59 -2.03
C GLU A 234 13.99 -23.50 -3.44
N GLU A 235 12.79 -24.03 -3.64
CA GLU A 235 12.06 -23.92 -4.91
C GLU A 235 11.72 -22.46 -5.25
N PHE A 236 11.25 -21.67 -4.26
CA PHE A 236 11.00 -20.25 -4.45
C PHE A 236 12.26 -19.49 -4.89
N VAL A 237 13.41 -19.78 -4.28
CA VAL A 237 14.70 -19.19 -4.66
C VAL A 237 15.07 -19.58 -6.09
N LEU A 238 14.90 -20.86 -6.47
CA LEU A 238 15.18 -21.33 -7.83
C LEU A 238 14.29 -20.64 -8.88
N ALA A 239 12.99 -20.50 -8.58
CA ALA A 239 12.05 -19.80 -9.46
C ALA A 239 12.46 -18.34 -9.67
N LEU A 240 12.82 -17.63 -8.60
CA LEU A 240 13.36 -16.28 -8.70
C LEU A 240 14.65 -16.25 -9.54
N ASN A 241 15.57 -17.19 -9.32
CA ASN A 241 16.83 -17.28 -10.07
C ASN A 241 16.61 -17.56 -11.56
N GLY A 242 15.45 -18.13 -11.93
CA GLY A 242 15.01 -18.27 -13.32
C GLY A 242 14.64 -16.97 -14.03
N THR A 243 14.71 -15.81 -13.35
CA THR A 243 14.31 -14.50 -13.90
C THR A 243 15.46 -13.49 -13.95
N ASN A 244 15.32 -12.44 -14.77
CA ASN A 244 16.34 -11.40 -14.97
C ASN A 244 15.90 -10.01 -14.47
N PHE A 245 15.08 -9.97 -13.41
CA PHE A 245 14.69 -8.71 -12.80
C PHE A 245 15.86 -8.05 -12.03
N ASP A 246 15.99 -6.72 -12.11
CA ASP A 246 17.03 -5.93 -11.44
C ASP A 246 16.82 -5.84 -9.92
N ALA A 247 15.58 -5.98 -9.49
CA ALA A 247 15.20 -6.05 -8.09
C ALA A 247 14.02 -7.02 -7.93
N VAL A 248 13.96 -7.68 -6.77
CA VAL A 248 12.80 -8.48 -6.36
C VAL A 248 12.32 -7.99 -4.99
N VAL A 249 11.01 -7.81 -4.85
CA VAL A 249 10.34 -7.52 -3.59
C VAL A 249 9.66 -8.81 -3.14
N VAL A 250 10.03 -9.31 -1.97
CA VAL A 250 9.57 -10.60 -1.45
C VAL A 250 9.19 -10.50 0.02
N ASP A 251 8.26 -11.33 0.47
CA ASP A 251 7.97 -11.45 1.90
C ASP A 251 9.19 -12.02 2.65
N VAL A 252 9.28 -11.70 3.95
CA VAL A 252 10.30 -12.23 4.85
C VAL A 252 10.03 -13.69 5.22
N PHE A 253 8.76 -14.10 5.16
CA PHE A 253 8.26 -15.41 5.53
C PHE A 253 7.71 -16.16 4.32
N HIS A 254 8.32 -17.30 4.03
CA HIS A 254 7.78 -18.26 3.08
C HIS A 254 6.44 -18.80 3.57
N ARG A 255 5.43 -18.75 2.70
CA ARG A 255 4.03 -19.10 2.99
C ARG A 255 3.49 -18.40 4.25
N GLY A 256 3.94 -17.17 4.51
CA GLY A 256 3.54 -16.36 5.67
C GLY A 256 4.07 -16.83 7.04
N ARG A 257 4.66 -18.04 7.11
CA ARG A 257 4.96 -18.70 8.39
C ARG A 257 6.45 -18.91 8.66
N THR A 258 7.20 -19.34 7.65
CA THR A 258 8.58 -19.78 7.86
C THR A 258 9.57 -18.74 7.34
N PRO A 259 10.42 -18.14 8.18
CA PRO A 259 11.33 -17.11 7.70
C PRO A 259 12.32 -17.67 6.67
N PHE A 260 12.63 -16.86 5.65
CA PHE A 260 13.79 -17.09 4.81
C PHE A 260 15.06 -16.99 5.65
N GLN A 261 16.03 -17.85 5.36
CA GLN A 261 17.33 -17.82 6.02
C GLN A 261 18.29 -16.99 5.16
N ARG A 262 19.41 -16.57 5.76
CA ARG A 262 20.45 -15.82 5.04
C ARG A 262 20.87 -16.49 3.73
N ARG A 263 21.01 -17.82 3.68
CA ARG A 263 21.35 -18.54 2.44
C ARG A 263 20.31 -18.35 1.33
N HIS A 264 19.02 -18.33 1.67
CA HIS A 264 17.94 -18.13 0.70
C HIS A 264 18.00 -16.70 0.16
N VAL A 265 18.16 -15.71 1.05
CA VAL A 265 18.28 -14.31 0.65
C VAL A 265 19.49 -14.08 -0.24
N GLN A 266 20.64 -14.70 0.04
CA GLN A 266 21.80 -14.64 -0.86
C GLN A 266 21.53 -15.33 -2.20
N GLY A 267 20.87 -16.49 -2.18
CA GLY A 267 20.49 -17.21 -3.40
C GLY A 267 19.61 -16.36 -4.33
N MET A 268 18.67 -15.59 -3.76
CA MET A 268 17.79 -14.68 -4.51
C MET A 268 18.52 -13.49 -5.15
N LYS A 269 19.79 -13.20 -4.82
CA LYS A 269 20.50 -12.01 -5.32
C LYS A 269 21.08 -12.16 -6.72
N PHE A 270 20.85 -13.27 -7.41
CA PHE A 270 21.38 -13.50 -8.74
C PHE A 270 20.26 -13.62 -9.76
N LYS A 271 20.41 -12.90 -10.87
CA LYS A 271 19.59 -13.06 -12.07
C LYS A 271 19.91 -14.40 -12.73
N LYS A 272 19.04 -14.87 -13.63
CA LYS A 272 19.31 -16.03 -14.49
C LYS A 272 20.63 -15.90 -15.27
N LEU A 273 20.97 -14.67 -15.67
CA LEU A 273 22.23 -14.35 -16.37
C LEU A 273 23.46 -14.28 -15.44
N GLY A 274 23.32 -14.59 -14.15
CA GLY A 274 24.42 -14.58 -13.16
C GLY A 274 24.76 -13.21 -12.58
N ALA A 275 24.26 -12.12 -13.16
CA ALA A 275 24.46 -10.78 -12.62
C ALA A 275 23.68 -10.56 -11.31
N ARG A 276 24.24 -9.75 -10.43
CA ARG A 276 23.64 -9.40 -9.14
C ARG A 276 22.40 -8.52 -9.32
N ARG A 277 21.36 -8.79 -8.53
CA ARG A 277 20.14 -7.96 -8.36
C ARG A 277 19.92 -7.59 -6.89
N LEU A 278 19.02 -6.65 -6.65
CA LEU A 278 18.57 -6.30 -5.29
C LEU A 278 17.48 -7.26 -4.81
N VAL A 279 17.53 -7.63 -3.53
CA VAL A 279 16.44 -8.36 -2.85
C VAL A 279 15.93 -7.49 -1.71
N LEU A 280 14.68 -7.04 -1.83
CA LEU A 280 14.01 -6.13 -0.90
C LEU A 280 12.94 -6.89 -0.10
N ALA A 281 12.96 -6.75 1.22
CA ALA A 281 11.96 -7.35 2.10
C ALA A 281 10.67 -6.52 2.09
N TYR A 282 9.53 -7.16 1.94
CA TYR A 282 8.23 -6.54 2.20
C TYR A 282 7.96 -6.51 3.72
N MET A 283 7.53 -5.36 4.24
CA MET A 283 7.16 -5.18 5.64
C MET A 283 6.03 -4.17 5.78
N ASN A 284 4.87 -4.60 6.26
CA ASN A 284 3.77 -3.70 6.61
C ASN A 284 3.98 -3.11 8.02
N VAL A 285 3.85 -1.79 8.16
CA VAL A 285 4.06 -1.06 9.42
C VAL A 285 2.82 -0.31 9.90
N GLY A 286 1.79 -0.21 9.06
CA GLY A 286 0.51 0.43 9.37
C GLY A 286 -0.58 -0.55 9.81
N GLN A 287 -0.34 -1.85 9.63
CA GLN A 287 -1.23 -2.92 10.03
C GLN A 287 -0.46 -4.06 10.72
N ALA A 288 -1.10 -4.73 11.67
CA ALA A 288 -0.66 -5.94 12.32
C ALA A 288 -1.40 -7.13 11.73
N ASP A 289 -0.66 -8.15 11.31
CA ASP A 289 -1.18 -9.39 10.74
C ASP A 289 -1.19 -10.48 11.84
N SER A 290 -2.37 -11.03 12.10
CA SER A 290 -2.64 -12.02 13.15
C SER A 290 -1.83 -13.32 12.97
N SER A 291 -1.36 -13.60 11.75
CA SER A 291 -0.57 -14.78 11.40
C SER A 291 0.93 -14.62 11.68
N ARG A 292 1.39 -13.40 12.00
CA ARG A 292 2.83 -13.10 12.14
C ARG A 292 3.38 -13.44 13.52
N TYR A 293 4.69 -13.70 13.56
CA TYR A 293 5.43 -14.11 14.77
C TYR A 293 5.31 -13.15 15.96
N TYR A 294 5.03 -11.86 15.73
CA TYR A 294 4.90 -10.87 16.81
C TYR A 294 3.52 -10.88 17.46
N TRP A 295 2.51 -11.47 16.80
CA TRP A 295 1.16 -11.57 17.33
C TRP A 295 1.16 -12.50 18.53
N LYS A 296 0.60 -12.04 19.66
CA LYS A 296 0.61 -12.83 20.90
C LYS A 296 -0.77 -13.40 21.19
N PRO A 297 -0.85 -14.54 21.89
CA PRO A 297 -2.12 -15.05 22.39
C PRO A 297 -2.91 -13.99 23.15
N GLY A 298 -4.21 -13.89 22.85
CA GLY A 298 -5.13 -12.93 23.48
C GLY A 298 -5.16 -11.54 22.85
N TRP A 299 -4.30 -11.25 21.87
CA TRP A 299 -4.41 -10.04 21.07
C TRP A 299 -5.71 -10.03 20.26
N ARG A 300 -6.37 -8.87 20.23
CA ARG A 300 -7.62 -8.59 19.51
C ARG A 300 -7.78 -7.08 19.37
N GLU A 301 -8.80 -6.64 18.64
CA GLU A 301 -9.16 -5.22 18.57
C GLU A 301 -9.26 -4.61 19.98
N GLY A 302 -8.56 -3.47 20.18
CA GLY A 302 -8.47 -2.75 21.44
C GLY A 302 -7.51 -3.35 22.48
N SER A 303 -6.94 -4.53 22.25
CA SER A 303 -6.03 -5.18 23.19
C SER A 303 -4.88 -5.93 22.48
N PRO A 304 -3.63 -5.44 22.53
CA PRO A 304 -3.18 -4.21 23.19
C PRO A 304 -3.82 -2.97 22.56
N GLY A 305 -3.85 -1.85 23.29
CA GLY A 305 -4.53 -0.62 22.84
C GLY A 305 -4.02 0.00 21.54
N PHE A 306 -2.92 -0.50 20.96
CA PHE A 306 -2.47 -0.10 19.64
C PHE A 306 -3.07 -0.92 18.49
N ILE A 307 -3.75 -2.05 18.77
CA ILE A 307 -4.47 -2.85 17.78
C ILE A 307 -5.86 -2.24 17.59
N GLY A 308 -6.11 -1.76 16.38
CA GLY A 308 -7.40 -1.22 15.95
C GLY A 308 -8.27 -2.26 15.25
N SER A 309 -9.28 -1.75 14.55
CA SER A 309 -10.24 -2.55 13.80
C SER A 309 -9.58 -3.34 12.66
N PRO A 310 -10.14 -4.50 12.28
CA PRO A 310 -9.68 -5.23 11.11
C PRO A 310 -9.84 -4.40 9.84
N VAL A 311 -8.99 -4.66 8.85
CA VAL A 311 -9.06 -4.09 7.52
C VAL A 311 -10.21 -4.74 6.78
N LEU A 312 -11.02 -3.93 6.08
CA LEU A 312 -12.16 -4.44 5.33
C LEU A 312 -11.69 -5.42 4.25
N GLY A 313 -12.24 -6.63 4.25
CA GLY A 313 -11.86 -7.70 3.32
C GLY A 313 -10.63 -8.51 3.75
N GLU A 314 -9.90 -8.08 4.79
CA GLU A 314 -8.70 -8.75 5.30
C GLU A 314 -8.78 -8.89 6.83
N PRO A 315 -9.60 -9.83 7.36
CA PRO A 315 -9.90 -9.91 8.79
C PRO A 315 -8.69 -10.23 9.67
N ASP A 316 -7.63 -10.81 9.11
CA ASP A 316 -6.38 -11.08 9.80
C ASP A 316 -5.48 -9.85 9.95
N ASN A 317 -5.72 -8.80 9.14
CA ASN A 317 -4.97 -7.55 9.19
C ASN A 317 -5.73 -6.52 10.01
N HIS A 318 -5.08 -5.97 11.03
CA HIS A 318 -5.64 -4.94 11.91
C HIS A 318 -4.89 -3.63 11.73
N TYR A 319 -5.59 -2.50 11.62
CA TYR A 319 -4.93 -1.20 11.69
C TYR A 319 -4.19 -1.05 13.01
N VAL A 320 -3.02 -0.42 13.00
CA VAL A 320 -2.28 -0.16 14.23
C VAL A 320 -2.06 1.32 14.46
N GLN A 321 -2.15 1.74 15.72
CA GLN A 321 -1.66 3.04 16.15
C GLN A 321 -0.13 3.04 16.03
N TYR A 322 0.39 3.25 14.82
CA TYR A 322 1.80 3.07 14.51
C TYR A 322 2.72 4.08 15.22
N TRP A 323 2.16 5.10 15.85
CA TRP A 323 2.88 6.00 16.75
C TRP A 323 3.13 5.40 18.15
N ASN A 324 2.41 4.34 18.54
CA ASN A 324 2.49 3.73 19.85
C ASN A 324 3.90 3.14 20.09
N PRO A 325 4.55 3.43 21.24
CA PRO A 325 5.89 2.93 21.54
C PRO A 325 6.03 1.40 21.50
N ALA A 326 5.01 0.65 21.91
CA ALA A 326 5.04 -0.81 21.89
C ALA A 326 5.08 -1.36 20.46
N TRP A 327 4.30 -0.76 19.55
CA TRP A 327 4.36 -1.10 18.12
C TRP A 327 5.70 -0.68 17.49
N LYS A 328 6.15 0.55 17.77
CA LYS A 328 7.47 1.04 17.30
C LYS A 328 8.60 0.10 17.75
N LYS A 329 8.51 -0.48 18.95
CA LYS A 329 9.47 -1.47 19.44
C LYS A 329 9.46 -2.77 18.64
N ILE A 330 8.28 -3.28 18.27
CA ILE A 330 8.14 -4.47 17.43
C ILE A 330 8.74 -4.24 16.04
N ILE A 331 8.51 -3.06 15.45
CA ILE A 331 8.97 -2.76 14.09
C ILE A 331 10.46 -2.42 14.03
N ALA A 332 10.96 -1.53 14.90
CA ALA A 332 12.32 -1.00 14.80
C ALA A 332 12.94 -0.62 16.16
N GLY A 333 12.61 -1.35 17.23
CA GLY A 333 13.11 -1.06 18.59
C GLY A 333 14.54 -1.53 18.83
N ASP A 334 14.71 -2.86 18.95
CA ASP A 334 15.98 -3.50 19.31
C ASP A 334 16.31 -4.67 18.37
N THR A 335 17.33 -5.46 18.70
CA THR A 335 17.79 -6.59 17.89
C THR A 335 16.75 -7.70 17.68
N LYS A 336 15.64 -7.68 18.42
CA LYS A 336 14.50 -8.60 18.26
C LYS A 336 13.38 -8.01 17.39
N SER A 337 13.52 -6.77 16.91
CA SER A 337 12.51 -6.12 16.08
C SER A 337 12.54 -6.60 14.63
N TYR A 338 11.43 -6.40 13.93
CA TYR A 338 11.24 -6.86 12.56
C TYR A 338 12.33 -6.30 11.62
N THR A 339 12.63 -5.00 11.72
CA THR A 339 13.69 -4.34 10.94
C THR A 339 15.06 -5.00 11.16
N TYR A 340 15.40 -5.37 12.40
CA TYR A 340 16.66 -6.07 12.68
C TYR A 340 16.70 -7.49 12.10
N GLY A 341 15.56 -8.22 12.09
CA GLY A 341 15.45 -9.51 11.41
C GLY A 341 15.80 -9.42 9.92
N ILE A 342 15.24 -8.43 9.22
CA ILE A 342 15.51 -8.14 7.80
C ILE A 342 17.00 -7.86 7.56
N ILE A 343 17.62 -7.06 8.43
CA ILE A 343 19.05 -6.75 8.36
C ILE A 343 19.90 -8.01 8.60
N ALA A 344 19.55 -8.82 9.59
CA ALA A 344 20.28 -10.03 9.96
C ALA A 344 20.23 -11.10 8.84
N GLN A 345 19.08 -11.24 8.17
CA GLN A 345 18.89 -12.12 7.01
C GLN A 345 19.63 -11.63 5.76
N LYS A 346 20.21 -10.42 5.78
CA LYS A 346 20.98 -9.79 4.70
C LYS A 346 20.14 -9.42 3.47
N TYR A 347 18.93 -8.93 3.65
CA TYR A 347 18.24 -8.20 2.58
C TYR A 347 19.01 -6.93 2.18
N ASP A 348 18.89 -6.50 0.92
CA ASP A 348 19.52 -5.27 0.43
C ASP A 348 18.72 -4.02 0.82
N GLY A 349 17.46 -4.20 1.20
CA GLY A 349 16.57 -3.13 1.61
C GLY A 349 15.20 -3.62 2.04
N VAL A 350 14.30 -2.66 2.24
CA VAL A 350 12.91 -2.89 2.64
C VAL A 350 11.95 -2.09 1.76
N VAL A 351 10.82 -2.69 1.41
CA VAL A 351 9.61 -2.04 0.91
C VAL A 351 8.62 -1.97 2.07
N ILE A 352 8.37 -0.76 2.55
CA ILE A 352 7.50 -0.46 3.69
C ILE A 352 6.07 -0.27 3.18
N ASP A 353 5.16 -1.13 3.61
CA ASP A 353 3.72 -1.04 3.32
C ASP A 353 2.91 -0.58 4.54
N GLY A 354 1.60 -0.38 4.38
CA GLY A 354 0.74 0.22 5.39
C GLY A 354 1.00 1.71 5.58
N VAL A 355 1.69 2.35 4.63
CA VAL A 355 1.98 3.78 4.71
C VAL A 355 0.69 4.58 4.63
N ASP A 356 -0.26 4.14 3.81
CA ASP A 356 -1.58 4.75 3.64
C ASP A 356 -2.50 4.60 4.85
N SER A 357 -2.11 3.84 5.89
CA SER A 357 -2.91 3.69 7.12
C SER A 357 -3.14 5.02 7.86
N TYR A 358 -2.44 6.11 7.53
CA TYR A 358 -2.79 7.43 8.04
C TYR A 358 -4.20 7.86 7.60
N LEU A 359 -4.67 7.45 6.41
CA LEU A 359 -6.00 7.80 5.88
C LEU A 359 -7.10 7.27 6.81
N PHE A 360 -6.92 6.07 7.35
CA PHE A 360 -7.84 5.50 8.33
C PHE A 360 -8.02 6.37 9.57
N PHE A 361 -6.92 6.93 10.09
CA PHE A 361 -6.96 7.81 11.26
C PHE A 361 -7.41 9.24 10.95
N GLU A 362 -7.41 9.65 9.68
CA GLU A 362 -7.98 10.92 9.20
C GLU A 362 -9.49 10.82 8.89
N GLY A 363 -10.06 9.61 8.92
CA GLY A 363 -11.46 9.38 8.51
C GLY A 363 -11.63 9.20 7.00
N ASP A 364 -10.53 9.11 6.25
CA ASP A 364 -10.47 8.96 4.81
C ASP A 364 -10.24 7.50 4.36
N ALA A 365 -10.56 6.52 5.23
CA ALA A 365 -10.51 5.11 4.85
C ALA A 365 -11.44 4.88 3.65
N ARG A 366 -10.85 4.51 2.51
CA ARG A 366 -11.58 4.15 1.28
C ARG A 366 -11.88 2.66 1.23
#